data_AF-A0A818UYZ0-F1
#
_entry.id   AF-A0A818UYZ0-F1
#
_cell.length_a   1.000
_cell.length_b   1.000
_cell.length_c   1.000
_cell.angle_alpha   90.00
_cell.angle_beta   90.00
_cell.angle_gamma   90.00
#
_symmetry.space_group_name_H-M   'P 1'
#
loop_
_entity.id
_entity.type
_entity.pdbx_description
1 polymer ?
#
loop_
_entity_poly.entity_id
_entity_poly.type
_entity_poly.pdbx_seq_one_letter_code
_entity_poly.pdbx_strand_id
1 'polypeptide(L)'
;MELHTGKSFDSDNDQTNRQRQSGVEDTLRSDHSSRMDFNKHGIFVERTLALIKPDAINTADEIETILLNHGFAILQKRRVTLTAEQCSDFYSEHYGKKFFPSLVAFMTSAPIVAMVLTKENAIQQWRELIGPTNSIVAKETYPDSIRALFGTNEQKNAVHGSDSAVSAEREIRFFFPNCIVEPIPIGQPAKDYLEQNVNKTLIKALTALCKEKPQDPILWLADKLMEMNPYKPKLSQVEIPSSFDDRHV
;
A
#
# COMPACT_ATOMS: atom_id res chain seq x y z
N MET A 1 -92.49 3.74 -24.03
CA MET A 1 -93.19 4.74 -23.20
C MET A 1 -92.21 5.06 -22.08
N GLU A 2 -91.43 6.14 -22.26
CA GLU A 2 -91.68 7.47 -21.66
C GLU A 2 -91.58 7.40 -20.13
N LEU A 3 -90.98 8.33 -19.38
CA LEU A 3 -90.23 9.56 -19.56
C LEU A 3 -89.83 9.98 -18.12
N HIS A 4 -88.65 10.60 -17.97
CA HIS A 4 -88.38 11.79 -17.14
C HIS A 4 -88.66 11.88 -15.62
N THR A 5 -87.60 12.38 -14.94
CA THR A 5 -87.53 13.39 -13.86
C THR A 5 -88.05 13.01 -12.47
N GLY A 6 -87.41 13.32 -11.34
CA GLY A 6 -86.33 14.23 -10.99
C GLY A 6 -86.70 14.98 -9.69
N LYS A 7 -85.68 15.36 -8.87
CA LYS A 7 -85.66 16.28 -7.69
C LYS A 7 -85.88 15.64 -6.29
N SER A 8 -84.84 15.56 -5.44
CA SER A 8 -84.28 16.54 -4.44
C SER A 8 -85.07 16.55 -3.11
N PHE A 9 -84.56 16.56 -1.88
CA PHE A 9 -83.26 16.92 -1.27
C PHE A 9 -83.27 16.50 0.24
N ASP A 10 -82.09 16.25 0.84
CA ASP A 10 -81.63 16.40 2.26
C ASP A 10 -82.45 15.86 3.48
N SER A 11 -81.87 15.36 4.59
CA SER A 11 -80.50 15.27 5.12
C SER A 11 -80.41 14.24 6.27
N ASP A 12 -79.20 13.71 6.50
CA ASP A 12 -78.66 13.06 7.72
C ASP A 12 -79.34 11.74 8.19
N ASN A 13 -78.66 10.67 8.61
CA ASN A 13 -77.38 10.58 9.26
C ASN A 13 -76.89 9.11 9.26
N ASP A 14 -75.57 8.98 9.16
CA ASP A 14 -74.71 8.00 9.82
C ASP A 14 -74.75 6.50 9.49
N GLN A 15 -73.54 5.98 9.32
CA GLN A 15 -73.14 4.57 9.27
C GLN A 15 -73.53 3.77 8.03
N THR A 16 -72.73 3.90 6.99
CA THR A 16 -71.92 2.79 6.45
C THR A 16 -71.20 3.26 5.19
N ASN A 17 -70.04 2.68 4.94
CA ASN A 17 -69.32 2.71 3.66
C ASN A 17 -68.51 3.98 3.36
N ARG A 18 -67.18 3.88 3.54
CA ARG A 18 -66.22 4.67 2.75
C ARG A 18 -64.86 3.97 2.74
N GLN A 19 -64.80 2.88 1.99
CA GLN A 19 -63.66 2.71 1.10
C GLN A 19 -63.89 3.62 -0.12
N ARG A 20 -62.83 4.34 -0.50
CA ARG A 20 -62.55 5.03 -1.77
C ARG A 20 -62.53 6.57 -1.72
N GLN A 21 -61.28 7.05 -1.73
CA GLN A 21 -60.73 8.12 -2.57
C GLN A 21 -60.94 9.59 -2.17
N SER A 22 -59.90 10.13 -1.52
CA SER A 22 -59.22 11.39 -1.86
C SER A 22 -57.87 11.33 -1.12
N GLY A 23 -56.70 11.35 -1.74
CA GLY A 23 -56.31 12.27 -2.79
C GLY A 23 -55.79 13.55 -2.14
N VAL A 24 -54.46 13.67 -2.11
CA VAL A 24 -53.64 14.87 -1.83
C VAL A 24 -53.31 15.11 -0.35
N GLU A 25 -52.00 15.32 -0.11
CA GLU A 25 -51.33 15.73 1.14
C GLU A 25 -50.84 14.62 2.10
N ASP A 26 -49.78 13.92 1.69
CA ASP A 26 -48.59 13.75 2.54
C ASP A 26 -47.47 13.08 1.74
N THR A 27 -46.74 13.89 0.98
CA THR A 27 -45.55 13.48 0.23
C THR A 27 -44.34 14.24 0.73
N LEU A 28 -44.00 14.13 2.02
CA LEU A 28 -42.73 14.62 2.55
C LEU A 28 -42.32 13.82 3.78
N ARG A 29 -41.67 12.66 3.58
CA ARG A 29 -40.55 12.12 4.39
C ARG A 29 -40.37 10.61 4.18
N SER A 30 -39.61 10.26 3.15
CA SER A 30 -38.69 9.12 3.19
C SER A 30 -37.87 9.04 1.90
N ASP A 31 -37.28 10.17 1.49
CA ASP A 31 -36.19 10.12 0.53
C ASP A 31 -34.90 10.51 1.26
N HIS A 32 -34.36 9.56 1.99
CA HIS A 32 -32.93 9.54 2.29
C HIS A 32 -32.29 8.56 1.32
N SER A 33 -32.35 8.96 0.04
CA SER A 33 -31.29 8.78 -0.97
C SER A 33 -30.25 7.76 -0.51
N SER A 34 -30.48 6.51 -0.90
CA SER A 34 -29.41 5.54 -1.12
C SER A 34 -28.37 6.21 -2.00
N ARG A 35 -27.38 6.86 -1.36
CA ARG A 35 -26.16 7.32 -2.00
C ARG A 35 -25.58 6.06 -2.60
N MET A 36 -25.71 5.93 -3.92
CA MET A 36 -25.01 4.88 -4.63
C MET A 36 -23.53 5.03 -4.31
N ASP A 37 -22.99 4.03 -3.64
CA ASP A 37 -21.57 3.94 -3.34
C ASP A 37 -20.81 3.98 -4.67
N PHE A 38 -20.06 5.05 -4.88
CA PHE A 38 -19.19 5.28 -6.05
C PHE A 38 -18.00 4.30 -6.11
N ASN A 39 -18.09 3.13 -5.46
CA ASN A 39 -16.98 2.19 -5.28
C ASN A 39 -17.05 0.95 -6.18
N LYS A 40 -17.90 0.94 -7.21
CA LYS A 40 -17.93 -0.13 -8.21
C LYS A 40 -16.97 0.21 -9.36
N HIS A 41 -15.96 -0.65 -9.56
CA HIS A 41 -15.10 -0.86 -10.75
C HIS A 41 -13.59 -0.60 -10.64
N GLY A 42 -13.04 -0.40 -9.43
CA GLY A 42 -11.62 -0.73 -9.22
C GLY A 42 -11.51 -2.22 -8.89
N ILE A 43 -11.07 -3.08 -9.82
CA ILE A 43 -10.65 -4.45 -9.45
C ILE A 43 -9.34 -4.29 -8.68
N PHE A 44 -9.44 -4.12 -7.36
CA PHE A 44 -8.27 -4.10 -6.48
C PHE A 44 -7.74 -5.52 -6.36
N VAL A 45 -6.50 -5.73 -6.80
CA VAL A 45 -5.79 -6.99 -6.58
C VAL A 45 -4.67 -6.73 -5.58
N GLU A 46 -4.69 -7.48 -4.48
CA GLU A 46 -3.73 -7.31 -3.39
C GLU A 46 -2.30 -7.55 -3.89
N ARG A 47 -1.35 -6.81 -3.31
CA ARG A 47 0.08 -6.92 -3.61
C ARG A 47 0.84 -7.31 -2.36
N THR A 48 1.88 -8.13 -2.51
CA THR A 48 2.78 -8.55 -1.42
C THR A 48 4.23 -8.52 -1.87
N LEU A 49 5.16 -8.36 -0.92
CA LEU A 49 6.58 -8.57 -1.19
C LEU A 49 6.92 -10.06 -1.04
N ALA A 50 7.62 -10.60 -2.02
CA ALA A 50 8.34 -11.86 -1.90
C ALA A 50 9.84 -11.62 -2.04
N LEU A 51 10.63 -12.24 -1.16
CA LEU A 51 12.08 -12.35 -1.33
C LEU A 51 12.50 -13.80 -1.48
N ILE A 52 13.42 -14.07 -2.39
CA ILE A 52 14.24 -15.28 -2.42
C ILE A 52 15.58 -14.94 -1.78
N LYS A 53 15.88 -15.64 -0.68
CA LYS A 53 17.04 -15.42 0.19
C LYS A 53 18.32 -16.02 -0.40
N PRO A 54 19.50 -15.67 0.14
CA PRO A 54 20.78 -16.12 -0.40
C PRO A 54 20.94 -17.63 -0.53
N ASP A 55 20.33 -18.41 0.36
CA ASP A 55 20.38 -19.88 0.38
C ASP A 55 19.61 -20.54 -0.77
N ALA A 56 18.62 -19.85 -1.36
CA ALA A 56 17.78 -20.38 -2.43
C ALA A 56 18.00 -19.67 -3.78
N ILE A 57 19.09 -18.89 -3.92
CA ILE A 57 19.35 -18.11 -5.13
C ILE A 57 19.55 -18.99 -6.37
N ASN A 58 20.11 -20.19 -6.19
CA ASN A 58 20.36 -21.14 -7.29
C ASN A 58 19.09 -21.88 -7.73
N THR A 59 18.03 -21.85 -6.92
CA THR A 59 16.72 -22.46 -7.21
C THR A 59 15.66 -21.38 -7.46
N ALA A 60 16.08 -20.15 -7.76
CA ALA A 60 15.16 -19.03 -7.93
C ALA A 60 14.15 -19.25 -9.07
N ASP A 61 14.60 -19.76 -10.22
CA ASP A 61 13.74 -20.03 -11.37
C ASP A 61 12.68 -21.11 -11.07
N GLU A 62 13.01 -22.09 -10.23
CA GLU A 62 12.09 -23.14 -9.80
C GLU A 62 11.02 -22.57 -8.84
N ILE A 63 11.44 -21.72 -7.89
CA ILE A 63 10.52 -21.00 -6.99
C ILE A 63 9.60 -20.07 -7.79
N GLU A 64 10.13 -19.35 -8.79
CA GLU A 64 9.33 -18.51 -9.69
C GLU A 64 8.32 -19.34 -10.49
N THR A 65 8.70 -20.53 -10.95
CA THR A 65 7.78 -21.46 -11.63
C THR A 65 6.65 -21.91 -10.71
N ILE A 66 6.96 -22.24 -9.45
CA ILE A 66 5.95 -22.58 -8.43
C ILE A 66 4.98 -21.42 -8.22
N LEU A 67 5.48 -20.19 -8.09
CA LEU A 67 4.66 -18.99 -7.94
C LEU A 67 3.66 -18.82 -9.10
N LEU A 68 4.14 -18.90 -10.34
CA LEU A 68 3.31 -18.75 -11.54
C LEU A 68 2.25 -19.85 -11.65
N ASN A 69 2.62 -21.10 -11.33
CA ASN A 69 1.68 -22.23 -11.32
C ASN A 69 0.60 -22.10 -10.24
N HIS A 70 0.87 -21.37 -9.15
CA HIS A 70 -0.10 -21.05 -8.11
C HIS A 70 -0.91 -19.77 -8.41
N GLY A 71 -0.84 -19.26 -9.64
CA GLY A 71 -1.67 -18.14 -10.10
C GLY A 71 -1.24 -16.77 -9.59
N PHE A 72 0.00 -16.63 -9.10
CA PHE A 72 0.58 -15.30 -8.85
C PHE A 72 1.05 -14.66 -10.15
N ALA A 73 0.87 -13.35 -10.26
CA ALA A 73 1.57 -12.55 -11.26
C ALA A 73 2.73 -11.79 -10.60
N ILE A 74 3.88 -11.76 -11.28
CA ILE A 74 5.07 -11.00 -10.86
C ILE A 74 5.01 -9.63 -11.55
N LEU A 75 4.72 -8.58 -10.79
CA LEU A 75 4.59 -7.21 -11.31
C LEU A 75 5.95 -6.53 -11.50
N GLN A 76 6.86 -6.74 -10.55
CA GLN A 76 8.22 -6.23 -10.60
C GLN A 76 9.17 -7.26 -9.99
N LYS A 77 10.39 -7.32 -10.51
CA LYS A 77 11.45 -8.21 -10.03
C LYS A 77 12.79 -7.48 -10.09
N ARG A 78 13.63 -7.64 -9.08
CA ARG A 78 15.03 -7.20 -9.12
C ARG A 78 15.93 -8.12 -8.32
N ARG A 79 17.16 -8.30 -8.79
CA ARG A 79 18.24 -8.93 -8.03
C ARG A 79 19.07 -7.85 -7.36
N VAL A 80 19.32 -7.97 -6.06
CA VAL A 80 19.98 -6.94 -5.26
C VAL A 80 20.89 -7.57 -4.21
N THR A 81 22.05 -6.96 -3.97
CA THR A 81 22.90 -7.28 -2.81
C THR A 81 22.73 -6.15 -1.81
N LEU A 82 22.22 -6.46 -0.61
CA LEU A 82 22.01 -5.46 0.43
C LEU A 82 23.31 -5.18 1.19
N THR A 83 23.52 -3.92 1.56
CA THR A 83 24.52 -3.58 2.59
C THR A 83 24.00 -3.97 3.98
N ALA A 84 24.90 -4.05 4.97
CA ALA A 84 24.50 -4.31 6.36
C ALA A 84 23.53 -3.26 6.91
N GLU A 85 23.72 -2.00 6.53
CA GLU A 85 22.83 -0.89 6.88
C GLU A 85 21.44 -1.07 6.26
N GLN A 86 21.36 -1.28 4.93
CA GLN A 86 20.09 -1.51 4.24
C GLN A 86 19.34 -2.73 4.79
N CYS A 87 20.07 -3.82 5.08
CA CYS A 87 19.49 -5.02 5.67
C CYS A 87 18.99 -4.77 7.10
N SER A 88 19.70 -3.95 7.89
CA SER A 88 19.30 -3.59 9.24
C SER A 88 18.04 -2.73 9.24
N ASP A 89 17.94 -1.78 8.31
CA ASP A 89 16.75 -0.94 8.13
C ASP A 89 15.54 -1.78 7.72
N PHE A 90 15.73 -2.71 6.78
CA PHE A 90 14.67 -3.60 6.32
C PHE A 90 14.12 -4.49 7.45
N TYR A 91 15.00 -5.01 8.32
CA TYR A 91 14.63 -5.85 9.47
C TYR A 91 14.57 -5.06 10.80
N SER A 92 14.34 -3.74 10.77
CA SER A 92 14.39 -2.88 11.96
C SER A 92 13.43 -3.31 13.09
N GLU A 93 12.31 -3.95 12.75
CA GLU A 93 11.37 -4.55 13.73
C GLU A 93 12.00 -5.67 14.59
N HIS A 94 13.12 -6.24 14.14
CA HIS A 94 13.88 -7.26 14.86
C HIS A 94 15.09 -6.70 15.60
N TYR A 95 15.30 -5.39 15.61
CA TYR A 95 16.40 -4.76 16.33
C TYR A 95 16.38 -5.15 17.83
N GLY A 96 17.56 -5.46 18.37
CA GLY A 96 17.72 -5.92 19.76
C GLY A 96 17.40 -7.39 20.01
N LYS A 97 16.90 -8.15 19.02
CA LYS A 97 16.73 -9.61 19.15
C LYS A 97 18.08 -10.32 19.03
N LYS A 98 18.29 -11.39 19.78
CA LYS A 98 19.56 -12.16 19.80
C LYS A 98 19.99 -12.67 18.42
N PHE A 99 19.03 -13.01 17.55
CA PHE A 99 19.29 -13.53 16.21
C PHE A 99 19.57 -12.43 15.17
N PHE A 100 19.32 -11.16 15.48
CA PHE A 100 19.36 -10.05 14.51
C PHE A 100 20.73 -9.88 13.81
N PRO A 101 21.88 -9.90 14.52
CA PRO A 101 23.18 -9.80 13.85
C PRO A 101 23.45 -10.94 12.87
N SER A 102 23.03 -12.17 13.23
CA SER A 102 23.15 -13.35 12.37
C SER A 102 22.26 -13.23 11.13
N LEU A 103 21.03 -12.73 11.30
CA LEU A 103 20.11 -12.48 10.19
C LEU A 103 20.71 -11.47 9.20
N VAL A 104 21.24 -10.35 9.70
CA VAL A 104 21.88 -9.32 8.86
C VAL A 104 23.08 -9.91 8.12
N ALA A 105 23.99 -10.58 8.82
CA ALA A 105 25.17 -11.20 8.20
C ALA A 105 24.82 -12.23 7.13
N PHE A 106 23.74 -12.99 7.32
CA PHE A 106 23.28 -13.94 6.33
C PHE A 106 22.66 -13.27 5.11
N MET A 107 21.76 -12.31 5.31
CA MET A 107 21.06 -11.62 4.21
C MET A 107 21.99 -10.75 3.34
N THR A 108 23.15 -10.36 3.86
CA THR A 108 24.19 -9.63 3.11
C THR A 108 25.27 -10.54 2.51
N SER A 109 25.24 -11.85 2.78
CA SER A 109 26.28 -12.78 2.34
C SER A 109 26.28 -13.06 0.83
N ALA A 110 25.14 -12.89 0.16
CA ALA A 110 25.01 -13.03 -1.28
C ALA A 110 23.80 -12.22 -1.80
N PRO A 111 23.64 -12.08 -3.13
CA PRO A 111 22.47 -11.44 -3.72
C PRO A 111 21.15 -12.14 -3.34
N ILE A 112 20.08 -11.36 -3.25
CA ILE A 112 18.70 -11.82 -3.11
C ILE A 112 17.88 -11.45 -4.36
N VAL A 113 16.73 -12.09 -4.55
CA VAL A 113 15.72 -11.66 -5.53
C VAL A 113 14.53 -11.08 -4.78
N ALA A 114 14.19 -9.82 -5.06
CA ALA A 114 12.98 -9.18 -4.57
C ALA A 114 11.93 -9.13 -5.67
N MET A 115 10.68 -9.42 -5.32
CA MET A 115 9.54 -9.43 -6.25
C MET A 115 8.31 -8.78 -5.63
N VAL A 116 7.56 -8.05 -6.45
CA VAL A 116 6.20 -7.63 -6.13
C VAL A 116 5.25 -8.63 -6.76
N LEU A 117 4.53 -9.37 -5.93
CA LEU A 117 3.53 -10.34 -6.38
C LEU A 117 2.14 -9.74 -6.29
N THR A 118 1.24 -10.18 -7.18
CA THR A 118 -0.19 -9.87 -7.08
C THR A 118 -1.06 -11.10 -7.35
N LYS A 119 -2.14 -11.20 -6.57
CA LYS A 119 -3.16 -12.25 -6.60
C LYS A 119 -4.34 -11.79 -5.71
N GLU A 120 -5.52 -12.36 -5.88
CA GLU A 120 -6.55 -12.27 -4.84
C GLU A 120 -6.01 -12.84 -3.51
N ASN A 121 -6.14 -12.07 -2.43
CA ASN A 121 -5.57 -12.39 -1.11
C ASN A 121 -4.07 -12.74 -1.16
N ALA A 122 -3.29 -12.01 -1.99
CA ALA A 122 -1.88 -12.26 -2.24
C ALA A 122 -1.03 -12.47 -0.99
N ILE A 123 -1.25 -11.70 0.08
CA ILE A 123 -0.47 -11.80 1.32
C ILE A 123 -0.75 -13.16 1.98
N GLN A 124 -2.02 -13.47 2.23
CA GLN A 124 -2.41 -14.74 2.84
C GLN A 124 -1.96 -15.93 1.97
N GLN A 125 -2.26 -15.88 0.68
CA GLN A 125 -1.91 -16.94 -0.27
C GLN A 125 -0.39 -17.16 -0.35
N TRP A 126 0.41 -16.08 -0.28
CA TRP A 126 1.87 -16.21 -0.28
C TRP A 126 2.36 -16.84 1.02
N ARG A 127 1.79 -16.43 2.16
CA ARG A 127 2.09 -17.00 3.48
C ARG A 127 1.74 -18.48 3.57
N GLU A 128 0.62 -18.89 2.98
CA GLU A 128 0.21 -20.30 2.89
C GLU A 128 1.18 -21.10 2.01
N LEU A 129 1.52 -20.59 0.82
CA LEU A 129 2.42 -21.27 -0.12
C LEU A 129 3.85 -21.45 0.43
N ILE A 130 4.37 -20.48 1.19
CA ILE A 130 5.71 -20.62 1.79
C ILE A 130 5.75 -21.48 3.04
N GLY A 131 4.64 -21.66 3.75
CA GLY A 131 4.56 -22.46 4.97
C GLY A 131 5.26 -21.85 6.21
N PRO A 132 5.36 -22.62 7.31
CA PRO A 132 5.92 -22.17 8.58
C PRO A 132 7.35 -21.63 8.49
N THR A 133 7.69 -20.61 9.29
CA THR A 133 9.02 -19.96 9.25
C THR A 133 10.17 -20.92 9.50
N ASN A 134 10.00 -21.90 10.39
CA ASN A 134 10.99 -22.95 10.62
C ASN A 134 10.83 -24.06 9.58
N SER A 135 11.83 -24.22 8.72
CA SER A 135 11.84 -25.22 7.64
C SER A 135 11.71 -26.66 8.14
N ILE A 136 12.15 -26.98 9.36
CA ILE A 136 11.99 -28.32 9.95
C ILE A 136 10.51 -28.58 10.23
N VAL A 137 9.84 -27.61 10.87
CA VAL A 137 8.39 -27.69 11.13
C VAL A 137 7.61 -27.70 9.81
N ALA A 138 8.05 -26.92 8.82
CA ALA A 138 7.43 -26.91 7.49
C ALA A 138 7.49 -28.30 6.82
N LYS A 139 8.62 -29.01 6.89
CA LYS A 139 8.76 -30.38 6.36
C LYS A 139 7.79 -31.37 7.00
N GLU A 140 7.49 -31.20 8.28
CA GLU A 140 6.58 -32.08 9.03
C GLU A 140 5.10 -31.75 8.77
N THR A 141 4.76 -30.47 8.64
CA THR A 141 3.36 -30.00 8.66
C THR A 141 2.83 -29.54 7.29
N TYR A 142 3.72 -29.08 6.40
CA TYR A 142 3.41 -28.60 5.05
C TYR A 142 4.53 -29.05 4.08
N PRO A 143 4.66 -30.36 3.81
CA PRO A 143 5.81 -30.93 3.08
C PRO A 143 5.99 -30.36 1.67
N ASP A 144 4.92 -29.88 1.05
CA ASP A 144 4.94 -29.29 -0.30
C ASP A 144 5.18 -27.77 -0.30
N SER A 145 5.33 -27.14 0.88
CA SER A 145 5.60 -25.70 0.97
C SER A 145 7.01 -25.34 0.51
N ILE A 146 7.20 -24.11 0.03
CA ILE A 146 8.51 -23.64 -0.45
C ILE A 146 9.59 -23.76 0.65
N ARG A 147 9.25 -23.47 1.92
CA ARG A 147 10.21 -23.62 3.03
C ARG A 147 10.54 -25.09 3.32
N ALA A 148 9.62 -26.01 3.10
CA ALA A 148 9.91 -27.44 3.23
C ALA A 148 10.84 -27.94 2.12
N LEU A 149 10.60 -27.51 0.88
CA LEU A 149 11.36 -27.93 -0.30
C LEU A 149 12.77 -27.34 -0.35
N PHE A 150 12.92 -26.04 -0.07
CA PHE A 150 14.17 -25.30 -0.30
C PHE A 150 14.85 -24.83 0.99
N GLY A 151 14.15 -24.87 2.13
CA GLY A 151 14.67 -24.40 3.41
C GLY A 151 15.44 -25.47 4.20
N THR A 152 16.38 -25.01 5.02
CA THR A 152 17.23 -25.87 5.86
C THR A 152 16.99 -25.67 7.35
N ASN A 153 16.72 -24.44 7.80
CA ASN A 153 16.41 -24.12 9.20
C ASN A 153 15.54 -22.85 9.29
N GLU A 154 15.43 -22.24 10.48
CA GLU A 154 14.62 -21.04 10.71
C GLU A 154 15.19 -19.78 10.03
N GLN A 155 16.51 -19.63 9.98
CA GLN A 155 17.17 -18.47 9.37
C GLN A 155 17.34 -18.64 7.85
N LYS A 156 17.83 -19.82 7.45
CA LYS A 156 18.00 -20.28 6.06
C LYS A 156 16.76 -21.04 5.62
N ASN A 157 15.67 -20.30 5.45
CA ASN A 157 14.36 -20.82 5.07
C ASN A 157 13.96 -20.40 3.65
N ALA A 158 14.92 -20.16 2.76
CA ALA A 158 14.73 -19.84 1.33
C ALA A 158 14.00 -18.54 0.98
N VAL A 159 12.94 -18.15 1.70
CA VAL A 159 12.03 -17.07 1.30
C VAL A 159 11.49 -16.22 2.45
N HIS A 160 11.21 -14.95 2.14
CA HIS A 160 10.49 -13.99 2.99
C HIS A 160 9.15 -13.61 2.35
N GLY A 161 8.15 -13.37 3.18
CA GLY A 161 6.85 -12.86 2.77
C GLY A 161 6.25 -11.97 3.83
N SER A 162 5.75 -10.81 3.41
CA SER A 162 5.07 -9.84 4.27
C SER A 162 3.92 -10.50 5.03
N ASP A 163 3.66 -10.03 6.24
CA ASP A 163 2.65 -10.60 7.16
C ASP A 163 1.34 -9.81 7.21
N SER A 164 1.31 -8.60 6.64
CA SER A 164 0.17 -7.69 6.68
C SER A 164 0.25 -6.70 5.52
N ALA A 165 -0.87 -6.05 5.20
CA ALA A 165 -0.89 -5.03 4.14
C ALA A 165 0.07 -3.86 4.43
N VAL A 166 0.20 -3.48 5.70
CA VAL A 166 1.10 -2.39 6.15
C VAL A 166 2.56 -2.78 5.96
N SER A 167 2.95 -4.01 6.35
CA SER A 167 4.31 -4.49 6.11
C SER A 167 4.59 -4.65 4.61
N ALA A 168 3.64 -5.20 3.84
CA ALA A 168 3.76 -5.32 2.40
C ALA A 168 3.98 -3.96 1.71
N GLU A 169 3.20 -2.92 2.04
CA GLU A 169 3.37 -1.59 1.47
C GLU A 169 4.77 -1.01 1.78
N ARG A 170 5.18 -1.06 3.05
CA ARG A 170 6.49 -0.57 3.51
C ARG A 170 7.63 -1.31 2.81
N GLU A 171 7.55 -2.63 2.78
CA GLU A 171 8.56 -3.53 2.22
C GLU A 171 8.65 -3.39 0.69
N ILE A 172 7.50 -3.28 -0.02
CA ILE A 172 7.48 -2.99 -1.45
C ILE A 172 8.12 -1.64 -1.73
N ARG A 173 7.80 -0.58 -0.98
CA ARG A 173 8.41 0.74 -1.17
C ARG A 173 9.92 0.75 -0.92
N PHE A 174 10.40 -0.07 0.01
CA PHE A 174 11.83 -0.23 0.27
C PHE A 174 12.57 -0.78 -0.97
N PHE A 175 12.01 -1.79 -1.65
CA PHE A 175 12.65 -2.38 -2.84
C PHE A 175 12.26 -1.70 -4.16
N PHE A 176 11.09 -1.09 -4.24
CA PHE A 176 10.50 -0.55 -5.46
C PHE A 176 9.83 0.80 -5.15
N PRO A 177 10.62 1.87 -4.91
CA PRO A 177 10.10 3.16 -4.46
C PRO A 177 9.16 3.82 -5.49
N ASN A 178 9.27 3.45 -6.77
CA ASN A 178 8.41 3.92 -7.84
C ASN A 178 7.20 3.00 -8.10
N CYS A 179 7.02 1.93 -7.31
CA CYS A 179 5.85 1.07 -7.42
C CYS A 179 4.62 1.77 -6.84
N ILE A 180 3.57 1.86 -7.64
CA ILE A 180 2.26 2.28 -7.15
C ILE A 180 1.69 1.11 -6.35
N VAL A 181 1.51 1.32 -5.04
CA VAL A 181 0.82 0.38 -4.15
C VAL A 181 -0.58 0.91 -3.94
N GLU A 182 -1.58 0.18 -4.43
CA GLU A 182 -3.00 0.51 -4.24
C GLU A 182 -3.53 -0.06 -2.90
N PRO A 183 -4.70 0.41 -2.42
CA PRO A 183 -5.47 1.53 -2.96
C PRO A 183 -4.74 2.86 -2.80
N ILE A 184 -4.77 3.69 -3.84
CA ILE A 184 -4.36 5.08 -3.69
C ILE A 184 -5.32 5.69 -2.65
N PRO A 185 -4.81 6.28 -1.56
CA PRO A 185 -5.66 6.89 -0.55
C PRO A 185 -6.61 7.90 -1.21
N ILE A 186 -7.90 7.79 -0.93
CA ILE A 186 -8.92 8.74 -1.36
C ILE A 186 -9.67 9.29 -0.15
N GLY A 187 -10.25 10.49 -0.26
CA GLY A 187 -11.02 11.09 0.81
C GLY A 187 -10.16 11.49 2.02
N GLN A 188 -10.56 11.11 3.24
CA GLN A 188 -9.89 11.55 4.47
C GLN A 188 -8.45 11.02 4.60
N PRO A 189 -8.15 9.73 4.35
CA PRO A 189 -6.76 9.24 4.34
C PRO A 189 -5.82 10.03 3.42
N ALA A 190 -6.31 10.49 2.27
CA ALA A 190 -5.53 11.33 1.36
C ALA A 190 -5.23 12.71 1.97
N LYS A 191 -6.23 13.32 2.61
CA LYS A 191 -6.06 14.62 3.29
C LYS A 191 -5.06 14.50 4.44
N ASP A 192 -5.18 13.47 5.27
CA ASP A 192 -4.30 13.23 6.40
C ASP A 192 -2.84 13.07 5.92
N TYR A 193 -2.64 12.32 4.84
CA TYR A 193 -1.31 12.16 4.24
C TYR A 193 -0.74 13.50 3.75
N LEU A 194 -1.54 14.29 3.03
CA LEU A 194 -1.13 15.61 2.53
C LEU A 194 -0.77 16.55 3.68
N GLU A 195 -1.58 16.59 4.74
CA GLU A 195 -1.32 17.42 5.91
C GLU A 195 -0.01 17.05 6.63
N GLN A 196 0.22 15.76 6.80
CA GLN A 196 1.40 15.25 7.54
C GLN A 196 2.70 15.38 6.74
N ASN A 197 2.65 15.12 5.42
CA ASN A 197 3.87 14.91 4.64
C ASN A 197 4.16 16.00 3.60
N VAL A 198 3.13 16.70 3.08
CA VAL A 198 3.27 17.60 1.92
C VAL A 198 3.02 19.06 2.30
N ASN A 199 1.87 19.33 2.94
CA ASN A 199 1.33 20.67 3.14
C ASN A 199 2.27 21.56 3.97
N LYS A 200 2.95 21.00 4.98
CA LYS A 200 3.87 21.78 5.82
C LYS A 200 4.99 22.47 5.03
N THR A 201 5.52 21.80 4.00
CA THR A 201 6.57 22.35 3.13
C THR A 201 5.95 23.16 2.01
N LEU A 202 4.91 22.61 1.37
CA LEU A 202 4.24 23.23 0.23
C LEU A 202 3.62 24.60 0.57
N ILE A 203 2.89 24.71 1.69
CA ILE A 203 2.26 25.98 2.10
C ILE A 203 3.32 27.07 2.33
N LYS A 204 4.46 26.71 2.95
CA LYS A 204 5.55 27.67 3.18
C LYS A 204 6.16 28.15 1.85
N ALA A 205 6.40 27.23 0.92
CA ALA A 205 6.95 27.55 -0.39
C ALA A 205 5.97 28.41 -1.23
N LEU A 206 4.67 28.06 -1.23
CA LEU A 206 3.63 28.86 -1.89
C LEU A 206 3.50 30.26 -1.26
N THR A 207 3.59 30.36 0.07
CA THR A 207 3.59 31.65 0.76
C THR A 207 4.77 32.52 0.34
N ALA A 208 5.96 31.92 0.17
CA ALA A 208 7.14 32.64 -0.30
C ALA A 208 7.01 33.04 -1.78
N LEU A 209 6.46 32.17 -2.63
CA LEU A 209 6.21 32.45 -4.05
C LEU A 209 5.32 33.68 -4.23
N CYS A 210 4.23 33.78 -3.45
CA CYS A 210 3.32 34.92 -3.49
C CYS A 210 3.98 36.25 -3.08
N LYS A 211 5.02 36.20 -2.24
CA LYS A 211 5.78 37.39 -1.81
C LYS A 211 6.81 37.83 -2.84
N GLU A 212 7.55 36.87 -3.40
CA GLU A 212 8.67 37.11 -4.31
C GLU A 212 8.23 37.42 -5.75
N LYS A 213 7.13 36.80 -6.21
CA LYS A 213 6.58 36.97 -7.57
C LYS A 213 7.65 36.88 -8.68
N PRO A 214 8.41 35.78 -8.73
CA PRO A 214 9.45 35.58 -9.74
C PRO A 214 8.86 35.52 -11.15
N GLN A 215 9.70 35.79 -12.16
CA GLN A 215 9.32 35.73 -13.57
C GLN A 215 8.87 34.32 -14.02
N ASP A 216 9.49 33.27 -13.46
CA ASP A 216 9.08 31.88 -13.65
C ASP A 216 8.62 31.26 -12.31
N PRO A 217 7.32 31.36 -11.98
CA PRO A 217 6.78 30.84 -10.72
C PRO A 217 6.92 29.34 -10.54
N ILE A 218 6.89 28.55 -11.61
CA ILE A 218 6.90 27.09 -11.53
C ILE A 218 8.31 26.61 -11.23
N LEU A 219 9.30 27.08 -12.00
CA LEU A 219 10.70 26.71 -11.80
C LEU A 219 11.18 27.15 -10.42
N TRP A 220 10.86 28.39 -10.03
CA TRP A 220 11.21 28.92 -8.72
C TRP A 220 10.59 28.11 -7.58
N LEU A 221 9.32 27.71 -7.71
CA LEU A 221 8.64 26.90 -6.70
C LEU A 221 9.28 25.53 -6.57
N ALA A 222 9.64 24.88 -7.69
CA ALA A 222 10.31 23.59 -7.70
C ALA A 222 11.66 23.66 -6.96
N ASP A 223 12.47 24.67 -7.26
CA ASP A 223 13.76 24.89 -6.60
C ASP A 223 13.58 25.13 -5.10
N LYS A 224 12.61 25.98 -4.71
CA LYS A 224 12.31 26.22 -3.29
C LYS A 224 11.80 24.98 -2.56
N LEU A 225 10.97 24.17 -3.19
CA LEU A 225 10.54 22.90 -2.59
C LEU A 225 11.72 21.95 -2.39
N MET A 226 12.69 21.92 -3.31
CA MET A 226 13.90 21.12 -3.16
C MET A 226 14.82 21.63 -2.04
N GLU A 227 14.95 22.95 -1.88
CA GLU A 227 15.72 23.57 -0.77
C GLU A 227 15.06 23.34 0.59
N MET A 228 13.74 23.40 0.64
CA MET A 228 12.95 23.31 1.87
C MET A 228 12.60 21.87 2.26
N ASN A 229 12.98 20.89 1.45
CA ASN A 229 12.70 19.47 1.70
C ASN A 229 13.37 19.02 3.02
N PRO A 230 12.58 18.72 4.08
CA PRO A 230 13.14 18.32 5.38
C PRO A 230 13.80 16.94 5.34
N TYR A 231 13.58 16.16 4.28
CA TYR A 231 14.13 14.82 4.08
C TYR A 231 15.33 14.79 3.13
N LYS A 232 15.76 15.95 2.59
CA LYS A 232 16.98 16.03 1.79
C LYS A 232 18.18 16.22 2.72
N PRO A 233 19.19 15.33 2.68
CA PRO A 233 20.40 15.53 3.47
C PRO A 233 21.10 16.82 3.04
N LYS A 234 21.42 17.67 4.01
CA LYS A 234 22.21 18.89 3.79
C LYS A 234 23.66 18.48 3.63
N LEU A 235 24.13 18.37 2.39
CA LEU A 235 25.54 18.16 2.11
C LEU A 235 26.30 19.44 2.50
N SER A 236 26.93 19.46 3.68
CA SER A 236 27.95 20.45 3.96
C SER A 236 29.12 20.17 3.04
N GLN A 237 29.48 21.13 2.18
CA GLN A 237 30.78 21.10 1.52
C GLN A 237 31.83 21.12 2.62
N VAL A 238 32.50 19.99 2.84
CA VAL A 238 33.72 19.95 3.64
C VAL A 238 34.75 20.73 2.83
N GLU A 239 35.03 21.97 3.21
CA GLU A 239 36.19 22.70 2.72
C GLU A 239 37.42 21.89 3.12
N ILE A 240 38.01 21.18 2.17
CA ILE A 240 39.34 20.58 2.34
C ILE A 240 40.31 21.77 2.40
N PRO A 241 41.02 22.01 3.52
CA PRO A 241 41.95 23.12 3.60
C PRO A 241 43.06 22.93 2.56
N SER A 242 43.15 23.86 1.61
CA SER A 242 44.23 23.89 0.63
C SER A 242 45.51 24.41 1.27
N SER A 243 46.22 23.57 2.01
CA SER A 243 47.63 23.82 2.35
C SER A 243 48.35 22.54 2.76
N PHE A 244 48.90 21.82 1.78
CA PHE A 244 50.21 21.21 1.95
C PHE A 244 51.20 22.16 1.26
N ASP A 245 51.86 23.01 2.05
CA ASP A 245 53.02 23.77 1.62
C ASP A 245 54.15 22.76 1.45
N ASP A 246 54.48 22.47 0.20
CA ASP A 246 55.60 21.64 -0.23
C ASP A 246 56.91 22.40 0.02
N ARG A 247 57.26 22.59 1.29
CA ARG A 247 58.58 23.07 1.70
C ARG A 247 58.95 22.43 3.04
N HIS A 248 59.67 21.32 2.99
CA HIS A 248 61.00 21.26 3.59
C HIS A 248 61.77 20.05 3.05
N VAL A 249 62.98 20.40 2.60
CA VAL A 249 64.16 19.60 2.26
C VAL A 249 64.46 18.52 3.30
#